data_AF-A0A842Y5L9-F1
#
_entry.id   AF-A0A842Y5L9-F1
#
_cell.length_a   1.000
_cell.length_b   1.000
_cell.length_c   1.000
_cell.angle_alpha   90.00
_cell.angle_beta   90.00
_cell.angle_gamma   90.00
#
_symmetry.space_group_name_H-M   'P 1'
#
loop_
_entity.id
_entity.type
_entity.pdbx_description
1 polymer ?
#
loop_
_entity_poly.entity_id
_entity_poly.type
_entity_poly.pdbx_seq_one_letter_code
_entity_poly.pdbx_strand_id
1 'polypeptide(L)'
;MQNDLYEGLGGYDAIAAVVEDFMGRMFSDKQVGRFYVGHGTNSKKRLHQLIVEMLCQVTGGPTKYIGRDMRTAHVGLGITESDWQVGVNNLTATLNKFNVPQQETDDVLAIGSGLKSVIVETEQLTESFFVSNSLNKSGSL
;
A
#
# COMPACT_ATOMS: atom_id res chain seq x y z
N MET A 1 -12.90 2.28 26.84
CA MET A 1 -11.76 2.41 25.91
C MET A 1 -12.25 1.81 24.61
N GLN A 2 -12.23 2.57 23.52
CA GLN A 2 -12.47 2.00 22.21
C GLN A 2 -11.22 1.15 21.92
N ASN A 3 -11.33 -0.18 21.93
CA ASN A 3 -10.23 -1.00 21.44
C ASN A 3 -10.07 -0.63 19.97
N ASP A 4 -8.96 0.00 19.65
CA ASP A 4 -8.65 0.32 18.26
C ASP A 4 -8.30 -0.97 17.50
N LEU A 5 -8.39 -0.90 16.18
CA LEU A 5 -8.09 -2.04 15.31
C LEU A 5 -6.64 -2.54 15.53
N TYR A 6 -5.74 -1.65 15.95
CA TYR A 6 -4.35 -1.99 16.27
C TYR A 6 -4.25 -3.02 17.40
N GLU A 7 -4.98 -2.82 18.51
CA GLU A 7 -5.05 -3.80 19.59
C GLU A 7 -5.73 -5.11 19.12
N GLY A 8 -6.80 -5.02 18.33
CA GLY A 8 -7.49 -6.18 17.75
C GLY A 8 -6.59 -7.03 16.84
N LEU A 9 -5.67 -6.40 16.12
CA LEU A 9 -4.68 -7.06 15.26
C LEU A 9 -3.49 -7.65 16.03
N GLY A 10 -3.42 -7.46 17.35
CA GLY A 10 -2.31 -7.96 18.18
C GLY A 10 -1.10 -7.02 18.27
N GLY A 11 -1.27 -5.75 17.87
CA GLY A 11 -0.26 -4.72 17.99
C GLY A 11 0.92 -4.86 17.02
N TYR A 12 2.00 -4.13 17.31
CA TYR A 12 3.11 -3.90 16.37
C TYR A 12 3.74 -5.19 15.84
N ASP A 13 4.07 -6.15 16.70
CA ASP A 13 4.79 -7.36 16.27
C ASP A 13 3.93 -8.24 15.35
N ALA A 14 2.62 -8.33 15.62
CA ALA A 14 1.68 -9.05 14.78
C ALA A 14 1.53 -8.37 13.40
N ILE A 15 1.38 -7.05 13.40
CA ILE A 15 1.34 -6.25 12.16
C ILE A 15 2.66 -6.39 11.38
N ALA A 16 3.81 -6.36 12.05
CA ALA A 16 5.11 -6.53 11.40
C ALA A 16 5.24 -7.91 10.71
N ALA A 17 4.78 -8.98 11.37
CA ALA A 17 4.78 -10.32 10.79
C ALA A 17 3.83 -10.45 9.58
N VAL A 18 2.64 -9.84 9.65
CA VAL A 18 1.70 -9.75 8.53
C VAL A 18 2.35 -9.00 7.35
N VAL A 19 2.98 -7.85 7.59
CA VAL A 19 3.64 -7.07 6.55
C VAL A 19 4.80 -7.83 5.92
N GLU A 20 5.58 -8.57 6.71
CA GLU A 20 6.67 -9.40 6.19
C GLU A 20 6.17 -10.45 5.20
N ASP A 21 5.10 -11.18 5.54
CA ASP A 21 4.51 -12.17 4.63
C ASP A 21 3.88 -11.52 3.39
N PHE A 22 3.12 -10.44 3.58
CA PHE A 22 2.48 -9.71 2.48
C PHE A 22 3.52 -9.20 1.47
N MET A 23 4.58 -8.56 1.95
CA MET A 23 5.62 -8.05 1.06
C MET A 23 6.47 -9.15 0.43
N GLY A 24 6.68 -10.26 1.14
CA GLY A 24 7.27 -11.47 0.56
C GLY A 24 6.48 -11.98 -0.65
N ARG A 25 5.14 -11.98 -0.56
CA ARG A 25 4.25 -12.32 -1.68
C ARG A 25 4.35 -11.29 -2.80
N MET A 26 4.25 -10.00 -2.49
CA MET A 26 4.34 -8.92 -3.48
C MET A 26 5.65 -8.96 -4.27
N PHE A 27 6.78 -9.23 -3.61
CA PHE A 27 8.08 -9.32 -4.27
C PHE A 27 8.24 -10.56 -5.15
N SER A 28 7.54 -11.64 -4.84
CA SER A 28 7.68 -12.94 -5.52
C SER A 28 6.59 -13.18 -6.56
N ASP A 29 5.54 -12.36 -6.55
CA ASP A 29 4.43 -12.44 -7.50
C ASP A 29 4.88 -12.08 -8.93
N LYS A 30 4.45 -12.88 -9.91
CA LYS A 30 4.87 -12.71 -11.31
C LYS A 30 4.40 -11.41 -11.96
N GLN A 31 3.25 -10.90 -11.53
CA GLN A 31 2.66 -9.69 -12.05
C GLN A 31 3.18 -8.49 -11.27
N VAL A 32 2.89 -8.39 -9.97
CA VAL A 32 3.19 -7.18 -9.19
C VAL A 32 4.65 -7.12 -8.72
N GLY A 33 5.39 -8.23 -8.75
CA GLY A 33 6.82 -8.26 -8.45
C GLY A 33 7.65 -7.34 -9.34
N ARG A 34 7.16 -7.04 -10.55
CA ARG A 34 7.83 -6.15 -11.51
C ARG A 34 8.07 -4.73 -10.97
N PHE A 35 7.22 -4.23 -10.07
CA PHE A 35 7.36 -2.88 -9.48
C PHE A 35 8.57 -2.77 -8.54
N TYR A 36 9.12 -3.89 -8.11
CA TYR A 36 10.22 -3.94 -7.15
C TYR A 36 11.55 -4.36 -7.80
N VAL A 37 11.58 -4.51 -9.12
CA VAL A 37 12.82 -4.75 -9.86
C VAL A 37 13.79 -3.59 -9.60
N GLY A 38 15.06 -3.92 -9.33
CA GLY A 38 16.09 -2.94 -8.97
C GLY A 38 16.13 -2.53 -7.49
N HIS A 39 15.16 -2.95 -6.67
CA HIS A 39 15.25 -2.72 -5.22
C HIS A 39 16.30 -3.65 -4.59
N GLY A 40 17.35 -3.05 -4.03
CA GLY A 40 18.30 -3.75 -3.17
C GLY A 40 17.71 -4.10 -1.79
N THR A 41 18.42 -4.94 -1.03
CA THR A 41 18.00 -5.41 0.30
C THR A 41 17.60 -4.28 1.25
N ASN A 42 18.39 -3.20 1.31
CA ASN A 42 18.10 -2.07 2.21
C ASN A 42 16.84 -1.31 1.80
N SER A 43 16.60 -1.17 0.48
CA SER A 43 15.38 -0.52 -0.03
C SER A 43 14.14 -1.34 0.32
N LYS A 44 14.20 -2.67 0.16
CA LYS A 44 13.12 -3.58 0.56
C LYS A 44 12.83 -3.54 2.06
N LYS A 45 13.87 -3.52 2.90
CA LYS A 45 13.72 -3.35 4.36
C LYS A 45 13.06 -2.02 4.72
N ARG A 46 13.47 -0.92 4.07
CA ARG A 46 12.83 0.39 4.29
C ARG A 46 11.36 0.36 3.88
N LEU A 47 11.03 -0.28 2.76
CA LEU A 47 9.65 -0.41 2.30
C LEU A 47 8.80 -1.22 3.30
N HIS A 48 9.31 -2.35 3.81
CA HIS A 48 8.63 -3.10 4.87
C HIS A 48 8.32 -2.20 6.07
N GLN A 49 9.33 -1.50 6.58
CA GLN A 49 9.17 -0.65 7.76
C GLN A 49 8.15 0.48 7.52
N LEU A 50 8.15 1.10 6.34
CA LEU A 50 7.16 2.12 5.98
C LEU A 50 5.72 1.57 5.95
N ILE A 51 5.53 0.32 5.53
CA ILE A 51 4.22 -0.31 5.50
C ILE A 51 3.76 -0.69 6.91
N VAL A 52 4.67 -1.17 7.77
CA VAL A 52 4.38 -1.39 9.21
C VAL A 52 3.96 -0.08 9.87
N GLU A 53 4.74 0.99 9.69
CA GLU A 53 4.42 2.31 10.25
C GLU A 53 3.08 2.84 9.74
N MET A 54 2.76 2.63 8.46
CA MET A 54 1.46 3.02 7.90
C MET A 54 0.33 2.23 8.56
N LEU A 55 0.39 0.90 8.55
CA LEU A 55 -0.66 0.05 9.10
C LEU A 55 -0.87 0.33 10.58
N CYS A 56 0.20 0.34 11.38
CA CYS A 56 0.12 0.68 12.79
C CYS A 56 -0.53 2.05 13.00
N GLN A 57 -0.19 3.09 12.23
CA GLN A 57 -0.81 4.41 12.37
C GLN A 57 -2.30 4.39 12.02
N VAL A 58 -2.69 3.81 10.88
CA VAL A 58 -4.08 3.85 10.40
C VAL A 58 -5.02 2.94 11.21
N THR A 59 -4.47 1.94 11.89
CA THR A 59 -5.24 1.07 12.79
C THR A 59 -5.36 1.64 14.21
N GLY A 60 -4.74 2.80 14.51
CA GLY A 60 -4.82 3.50 15.81
C GLY A 60 -3.59 3.37 16.72
N GLY A 61 -2.57 2.64 16.28
CA GLY A 61 -1.33 2.41 17.01
C GLY A 61 -0.42 3.65 17.12
N PRO A 62 0.64 3.56 17.94
CA PRO A 62 1.45 4.72 18.35
C PRO A 62 2.48 5.18 17.29
N THR A 63 2.61 4.46 16.18
CA THR A 63 3.62 4.77 15.17
C THR A 63 3.21 5.96 14.32
N LYS A 64 4.21 6.62 13.71
CA LYS A 64 3.98 7.67 12.73
C LYS A 64 4.58 7.26 11.39
N TYR A 65 3.74 7.25 10.36
CA TYR A 65 4.17 7.10 8.99
C TYR A 65 4.95 8.33 8.53
N ILE A 66 6.20 8.11 8.12
CA ILE A 66 7.12 9.16 7.66
C ILE A 66 7.49 9.03 6.17
N GLY A 67 6.74 8.21 5.43
CA GLY A 67 6.92 8.06 3.99
C GLY A 67 6.24 9.18 3.19
N ARG A 68 6.32 9.06 1.87
CA ARG A 68 5.59 9.93 0.94
C ARG A 68 4.10 9.63 1.03
N ASP A 69 3.25 10.61 0.73
CA ASP A 69 1.82 10.33 0.58
C ASP A 69 1.57 9.28 -0.52
N MET A 70 0.42 8.60 -0.43
CA MET A 70 0.10 7.47 -1.30
C MET A 70 0.07 7.83 -2.78
N ARG A 71 -0.33 9.05 -3.14
CA ARG A 71 -0.29 9.49 -4.55
C ARG A 71 1.16 9.64 -5.00
N THR A 72 1.96 10.41 -4.29
CA THR A 72 3.37 10.66 -4.66
C THR A 72 4.20 9.37 -4.66
N ALA A 73 3.86 8.40 -3.83
CA ALA A 73 4.53 7.10 -3.80
C ALA A 73 4.23 6.21 -5.02
N HIS A 74 3.06 6.37 -5.64
CA HIS A 74 2.56 5.43 -6.67
C HIS A 74 2.35 6.04 -8.06
N VAL A 75 2.31 7.37 -8.17
CA VAL A 75 2.13 8.06 -9.46
C VAL A 75 3.28 7.78 -10.43
N GLY A 76 2.95 7.52 -11.69
CA GLY A 76 3.89 7.21 -12.76
C GLY A 76 4.34 5.76 -12.78
N LEU A 77 3.80 4.90 -11.90
CA LEU A 77 4.10 3.46 -11.91
C LEU A 77 3.21 2.70 -12.89
N GLY A 78 2.12 3.29 -13.38
CA GLY A 78 1.19 2.61 -14.29
C GLY A 78 0.50 1.41 -13.63
N ILE A 79 0.19 1.52 -12.34
CA ILE A 79 -0.50 0.45 -11.59
C ILE A 79 -1.93 0.35 -12.11
N THR A 80 -2.26 -0.81 -12.68
CA THR A 80 -3.58 -1.08 -13.25
C THR A 80 -4.55 -1.62 -12.22
N GLU A 81 -5.84 -1.66 -12.57
CA GLU A 81 -6.88 -2.38 -11.79
C GLU A 81 -6.51 -3.85 -11.57
N SER A 82 -5.92 -4.49 -12.57
CA SER A 82 -5.49 -5.89 -12.47
C SER A 82 -4.36 -6.06 -11.44
N ASP A 83 -3.40 -5.14 -11.41
CA ASP A 83 -2.31 -5.15 -10.42
C ASP A 83 -2.83 -4.93 -9.01
N TRP A 84 -3.77 -3.99 -8.87
CA TRP A 84 -4.45 -3.72 -7.61
C TRP A 84 -5.13 -4.98 -7.06
N GLN A 85 -5.88 -5.69 -7.90
CA GLN A 85 -6.57 -6.91 -7.48
C GLN A 85 -5.59 -8.00 -7.05
N VAL A 86 -4.44 -8.14 -7.71
CA VAL A 86 -3.38 -9.05 -7.27
C VAL A 86 -2.84 -8.65 -5.89
N GLY A 87 -2.63 -7.35 -5.66
CA GLY A 87 -2.26 -6.83 -4.34
C GLY A 87 -3.29 -7.17 -3.25
N VAL A 88 -4.57 -6.95 -3.53
CA VAL A 88 -5.68 -7.29 -2.61
C VAL A 88 -5.72 -8.79 -2.32
N ASN A 89 -5.55 -9.63 -3.35
CA ASN A 89 -5.52 -11.09 -3.19
C ASN A 89 -4.34 -11.54 -2.33
N ASN A 90 -3.15 -10.94 -2.52
CA ASN A 90 -1.98 -11.24 -1.71
C ASN A 90 -2.17 -10.82 -0.25
N LEU A 91 -2.75 -9.64 0.01
CA LEU A 91 -3.09 -9.19 1.36
C LEU A 91 -4.11 -10.13 2.02
N THR A 92 -5.17 -10.49 1.31
CA THR A 92 -6.20 -11.42 1.81
C THR A 92 -5.59 -12.79 2.14
N ALA A 93 -4.71 -13.31 1.28
CA ALA A 93 -4.02 -14.57 1.53
C ALA A 93 -3.10 -14.51 2.76
N THR A 94 -2.46 -13.37 3.01
CA THR A 94 -1.68 -13.14 4.22
C THR A 94 -2.58 -13.11 5.45
N LEU A 95 -3.64 -12.30 5.47
CA LEU A 95 -4.55 -12.21 6.63
C LEU A 95 -5.14 -13.58 6.99
N ASN A 96 -5.53 -14.36 5.97
CA ASN A 96 -5.98 -15.74 6.13
C ASN A 96 -4.90 -16.65 6.73
N LYS A 97 -3.64 -16.55 6.29
CA LYS A 97 -2.52 -17.34 6.83
C LYS A 97 -2.32 -17.07 8.34
N PHE A 98 -2.51 -15.83 8.77
CA PHE A 98 -2.38 -15.43 10.16
C PHE A 98 -3.64 -15.68 11.00
N ASN A 99 -4.71 -16.20 10.38
CA ASN A 99 -6.01 -16.39 11.02
C ASN A 99 -6.53 -15.10 11.67
N VAL A 100 -6.31 -13.96 11.02
CA VAL A 100 -6.89 -12.68 11.44
C VAL A 100 -8.41 -12.85 11.41
N PRO A 101 -9.15 -12.46 12.47
CA PRO A 101 -10.59 -12.66 12.45
C PRO A 101 -11.26 -11.83 11.35
N GLN A 102 -12.47 -12.25 10.95
CA GLN A 102 -13.12 -11.73 9.74
C GLN A 102 -13.37 -10.22 9.83
N GLN A 103 -13.76 -9.71 11.00
CA GLN A 103 -14.03 -8.29 11.19
C GLN A 103 -12.77 -7.45 10.95
N GLU A 104 -11.65 -7.83 11.56
CA GLU A 104 -10.37 -7.16 11.40
C GLU A 104 -9.83 -7.29 9.98
N THR A 105 -10.08 -8.43 9.33
CA THR A 105 -9.78 -8.63 7.91
C THR A 105 -10.54 -7.64 7.03
N ASP A 106 -11.85 -7.52 7.24
CA ASP A 106 -12.71 -6.60 6.49
C ASP A 106 -12.29 -5.14 6.72
N ASP A 107 -11.95 -4.78 7.96
CA ASP A 107 -11.50 -3.43 8.30
C ASP A 107 -10.16 -3.08 7.64
N VAL A 108 -9.19 -4.02 7.64
CA VAL A 108 -7.90 -3.83 6.95
C VAL A 108 -8.09 -3.69 5.43
N LEU A 109 -8.96 -4.52 4.83
CA LEU A 109 -9.28 -4.45 3.41
C LEU A 109 -10.02 -3.15 3.05
N ALA A 110 -10.88 -2.65 3.93
CA ALA A 110 -11.58 -1.38 3.76
C ALA A 110 -10.61 -0.19 3.77
N ILE A 111 -9.63 -0.18 4.69
CA ILE A 111 -8.56 0.82 4.72
C ILE A 111 -7.78 0.82 3.39
N GLY A 112 -7.36 -0.37 2.93
CA GLY A 112 -6.66 -0.50 1.65
C GLY A 112 -7.51 0.01 0.48
N SER A 113 -8.79 -0.36 0.43
CA SER A 113 -9.73 0.06 -0.61
C SER A 113 -9.88 1.58 -0.70
N GLY A 114 -9.81 2.30 0.43
CA GLY A 114 -9.82 3.76 0.47
C GLY A 114 -8.65 4.42 -0.26
N LEU A 115 -7.54 3.71 -0.47
CA LEU A 115 -6.34 4.22 -1.15
C LEU A 115 -6.37 3.98 -2.67
N LYS A 116 -7.29 3.16 -3.16
CA LYS A 116 -7.31 2.71 -4.55
C LYS A 116 -7.31 3.86 -5.56
N SER A 117 -8.12 4.90 -5.33
CA SER A 117 -8.26 6.03 -6.27
C SER A 117 -7.02 6.91 -6.41
N VAL A 118 -6.04 6.78 -5.49
CA VAL A 118 -4.77 7.50 -5.54
C VAL A 118 -3.59 6.61 -5.93
N ILE A 119 -3.80 5.29 -6.02
CA ILE A 119 -2.79 4.29 -6.37
C ILE A 119 -2.99 3.77 -7.79
N VAL A 120 -4.24 3.45 -8.16
CA VAL A 120 -4.56 2.90 -9.49
C VAL A 120 -4.63 4.03 -10.51
N GLU A 121 -3.86 3.90 -11.58
CA GLU A 121 -3.92 4.79 -12.72
C GLU A 121 -5.02 4.33 -13.68
N THR A 122 -6.05 5.16 -13.82
CA THR A 122 -7.09 5.01 -14.84
C THR A 122 -6.79 5.95 -16.01
N GLU A 123 -7.32 5.66 -17.21
CA GLU A 123 -7.14 6.49 -18.41
C GLU A 123 -7.52 7.98 -18.20
N GLN A 124 -8.43 8.30 -17.28
CA GLN A 124 -8.78 9.69 -16.96
C GLN A 124 -7.70 10.43 -16.14
N LEU A 125 -6.96 9.72 -15.29
CA LEU A 125 -5.92 10.33 -14.45
C LEU A 125 -4.66 10.64 -15.28
N THR A 126 -4.32 9.80 -16.25
CA THR A 126 -3.22 10.06 -17.18
C THR A 126 -3.48 11.30 -18.02
N GLU A 127 -4.68 11.46 -18.60
CA GLU A 127 -5.03 12.65 -19.39
C GLU A 127 -5.00 13.95 -18.55
N SER A 128 -5.58 13.95 -17.34
CA SER A 128 -5.58 15.14 -16.48
C SER A 128 -4.18 15.60 -16.06
N PHE A 129 -3.24 14.66 -15.88
CA PHE A 129 -1.85 14.96 -15.59
C PHE A 129 -1.11 15.54 -16.80
N PHE A 130 -1.28 14.97 -18.00
CA PHE A 130 -0.66 15.51 -19.21
C PHE A 130 -1.20 16.90 -19.55
N VAL A 131 -2.51 17.13 -19.40
CA VAL A 131 -3.13 18.45 -19.64
C VAL A 131 -2.60 19.49 -18.64
N SER A 132 -2.59 19.18 -17.35
CA SER A 132 -2.11 20.12 -16.32
C SER A 132 -0.61 20.45 -16.44
N ASN A 133 0.23 19.47 -16.76
CA ASN A 133 1.66 19.71 -16.99
C ASN A 133 1.97 20.38 -18.34
N SER A 134 1.12 20.19 -19.36
CA SER A 134 1.26 20.91 -20.64
C SER A 134 0.92 22.39 -20.48
N LEU A 135 -0.05 22.75 -19.64
CA LEU A 135 -0.41 24.15 -19.37
C LEU A 135 0.66 24.88 -18.52
N ASN A 136 1.39 24.17 -17.66
CA ASN A 136 2.46 24.76 -16.85
C ASN A 136 3.78 25.00 -17.63
N LYS A 137 3.92 24.46 -18.85
CA LYS A 137 5.11 24.67 -19.70
C LYS A 137 4.98 25.83 -20.69
N SER A 138 3.80 26.45 -20.84
CA SER A 138 3.58 27.57 -21.76
C SER A 138 3.72 28.97 -21.10
N GLY A 139 4.13 29.04 -19.84
CA GLY A 139 4.28 30.29 -19.08
C GLY A 139 5.72 30.65 -18.75
N SER A 140 6.61 30.72 -19.74
CA SER A 140 7.86 31.49 -19.63
C SER A 140 8.47 31.74 -21.02
N LEU A 141 8.15 32.89 -21.59
CA LEU A 141 8.94 33.64 -22.57
C LEU A 141 8.97 35.09 -22.11
#